data_AF-A0A7L3SD82-F1
#
_entry.id   AF-A0A7L3SD82-F1
#
_cell.length_a   1.000
_cell.length_b   1.000
_cell.length_c   1.000
_cell.angle_alpha   90.00
_cell.angle_beta   90.00
_cell.angle_gamma   90.00
#
_symmetry.space_group_name_H-M   'P 1'
#
loop_
_entity.id
_entity.type
_entity.pdbx_description
1 polymer ?
#
loop_
_entity_poly.entity_id
_entity_poly.type
_entity_poly.pdbx_seq_one_letter_code
_entity_poly.pdbx_strand_id
1 'polypeptide(L)' 'CPHCPKAFKHRSAFTVHQRIHTGHKPYKCSECGKTYVWKNGLSRHQQKHQGPLAAPEGGQQEEGV' A
#
# COMPACT_ATOMS: atom_id res chain seq x y z
N CYS A 1 -10.83 -11.99 11.97
CA CYS A 1 -9.60 -11.22 12.21
C CYS A 1 -9.69 -10.67 13.63
N PRO A 2 -8.63 -10.68 14.45
CA PRO A 2 -8.74 -10.20 15.83
C PRO A 2 -8.99 -8.68 15.94
N HIS A 3 -8.63 -7.90 14.92
CA HIS A 3 -8.74 -6.43 14.95
C HIS A 3 -10.00 -5.88 14.26
N CYS A 4 -10.84 -6.72 13.63
CA CYS A 4 -12.05 -6.28 12.94
C CYS A 4 -13.04 -7.43 12.69
N PRO A 5 -14.34 -7.13 12.46
CA PRO A 5 -15.38 -8.15 12.29
C PRO A 5 -15.32 -8.92 10.95
N LYS A 6 -14.19 -8.93 10.23
CA LYS A 6 -14.02 -9.70 9.00
C LYS A 6 -13.58 -11.14 9.28
N ALA A 7 -14.35 -12.09 8.74
CA ALA A 7 -14.02 -13.51 8.68
C ALA A 7 -13.59 -13.91 7.27
N PHE A 8 -12.69 -14.89 7.18
CA PHE A 8 -12.12 -15.38 5.92
C PHE A 8 -12.21 -16.89 5.88
N LYS A 9 -12.66 -17.45 4.75
CA LYS A 9 -12.72 -18.91 4.54
C LYS A 9 -11.34 -19.52 4.29
N HIS A 10 -10.41 -18.75 3.72
CA HIS A 10 -9.07 -19.22 3.36
C HIS A 10 -7.99 -18.47 4.13
N ARG A 11 -6.93 -19.19 4.54
CA ARG A 11 -5.76 -18.61 5.20
C ARG A 11 -5.06 -17.57 4.33
N SER A 12 -4.95 -17.80 3.02
CA SER A 12 -4.36 -16.84 2.08
C SER A 12 -5.07 -15.49 2.12
N ALA A 13 -6.41 -15.49 2.11
CA ALA A 13 -7.20 -14.27 2.22
C ALA A 13 -7.04 -13.58 3.58
N PHE A 14 -6.92 -14.36 4.67
CA PHE A 14 -6.65 -13.82 6.01
C PHE A 14 -5.26 -13.17 6.09
N THR A 15 -4.20 -13.83 5.61
CA THR A 15 -2.83 -13.29 5.59
C THR A 15 -2.74 -12.01 4.76
N VAL A 16 -3.38 -11.99 3.59
CA VAL A 16 -3.53 -10.80 2.73
C VAL A 16 -4.25 -9.69 3.50
N HIS A 17 -5.35 -10.01 4.17
CA HIS A 17 -6.09 -9.05 4.96
C HIS A 17 -5.27 -8.47 6.13
N GLN A 18 -4.47 -9.27 6.84
CA GLN A 18 -3.68 -8.78 7.96
C GLN A 18 -2.72 -7.65 7.58
N ARG A 19 -2.29 -7.56 6.31
CA ARG A 19 -1.44 -6.46 5.82
C ARG A 19 -2.06 -5.08 6.04
N ILE A 20 -3.40 -4.97 6.05
CA ILE A 20 -4.08 -3.68 6.28
C ILE A 20 -3.92 -3.20 7.72
N HIS A 21 -3.80 -4.11 8.68
CA HIS A 21 -3.66 -3.79 10.10
C HIS A 21 -2.21 -3.49 10.47
N THR A 22 -1.27 -4.13 9.79
CA THR A 22 0.17 -3.87 10.01
C THR A 22 0.64 -2.51 9.49
N GLY A 23 -0.20 -1.80 8.72
CA GLY A 23 0.22 -0.58 8.03
C GLY A 23 1.32 -0.80 6.98
N HIS A 24 1.72 -2.04 6.73
CA HIS A 24 2.79 -2.38 5.81
C HIS A 24 2.35 -2.09 4.37
N LYS A 25 2.92 -1.02 3.81
CA LYS A 25 2.62 -0.51 2.47
C LYS A 25 3.87 -0.62 1.59
N PRO A 26 4.18 -1.82 1.06
CA PRO A 26 5.41 -2.04 0.29
C PRO A 26 5.41 -1.30 -1.06
N TYR A 27 4.25 -0.80 -1.51
CA TYR A 27 4.12 -0.14 -2.81
C TYR A 27 4.15 1.38 -2.64
N LYS A 28 5.31 2.01 -2.88
CA LYS A 28 5.49 3.47 -2.83
C LYS A 28 5.36 4.08 -4.23
N CYS A 29 4.70 5.23 -4.32
CA CYS A 29 4.70 6.06 -5.50
C CYS A 29 5.99 6.88 -5.56
N SER A 30 6.75 6.75 -6.66
CA SER A 30 7.99 7.52 -6.87
C SER A 30 7.74 9.02 -7.04
N GLU A 31 6.59 9.40 -7.61
CA GLU A 31 6.28 10.79 -7.96
C GLU A 31 5.88 11.65 -6.74
N CYS A 32 5.13 11.09 -5.78
CA CYS A 32 4.61 11.86 -4.64
C CYS A 32 4.80 11.17 -3.28
N GLY A 33 5.51 10.06 -3.24
CA GLY A 33 5.81 9.33 -2.01
C GLY A 33 4.64 8.56 -1.39
N LYS A 34 3.41 8.66 -1.93
CA LYS A 34 2.23 7.95 -1.37
C LYS A 34 2.41 6.44 -1.40
N THR A 35 2.10 5.79 -0.28
CA THR A 35 2.28 4.35 -0.10
C THR A 35 0.94 3.61 -0.11
N TYR A 36 0.95 2.42 -0.69
CA TYR A 36 -0.20 1.55 -0.89
C TYR A 36 0.09 0.14 -0.39
N VAL A 37 -0.94 -0.51 0.17
CA VAL A 37 -0.88 -1.92 0.59
C VAL A 37 -0.87 -2.86 -0.62
N TRP A 38 -1.42 -2.42 -1.76
CA TRP A 38 -1.62 -3.24 -2.96
C TRP A 38 -1.09 -2.56 -4.22
N LYS A 39 -0.54 -3.36 -5.14
CA LYS A 39 -0.03 -2.89 -6.44
C LYS A 39 -1.12 -2.21 -7.27
N ASN A 40 -2.33 -2.75 -7.32
CA ASN A 40 -3.44 -2.15 -8.07
C ASN A 40 -3.83 -0.74 -7.53
N GLY A 41 -3.71 -0.51 -6.22
CA GLY A 41 -3.91 0.79 -5.60
C GLY A 41 -2.85 1.80 -6.05
N LEU A 42 -1.58 1.38 -6.04
CA LEU A 42 -0.48 2.16 -6.59
C LEU A 42 -0.65 2.41 -8.09
N SER A 43 -0.95 1.39 -8.89
CA SER A 43 -1.07 1.51 -10.35
C SER A 43 -2.16 2.49 -10.77
N ARG A 44 -3.35 2.42 -10.14
CA ARG A 44 -4.43 3.39 -10.38
C ARG A 44 -4.04 4.81 -9.96
N HIS A 45 -3.23 4.92 -8.91
CA HIS A 45 -2.72 6.21 -8.48
C HIS A 45 -1.64 6.76 -9.44
N GLN A 46 -0.72 5.92 -9.90
CA GLN A 46 0.34 6.28 -10.85
C GLN A 46 -0.21 6.79 -12.19
N GLN A 47 -1.36 6.27 -12.63
CA GLN A 47 -2.05 6.79 -13.81
C GLN A 47 -2.41 8.28 -13.69
N LYS A 48 -2.58 8.81 -12.47
CA LYS A 48 -2.84 10.23 -12.24
C LYS A 48 -1.59 11.11 -12.31
N HIS A 49 -0.40 10.50 -12.30
CA HIS A 49 0.88 11.19 -12.42
C HIS A 49 1.44 11.10 -13.84
N GLN A 50 0.61 11.09 -14.88
CA GLN A 50 1.11 11.15 -16.26
C GLN A 50 1.83 12.49 -16.50
N GLY A 51 3.12 12.49 -16.14
CA GLY A 51 4.19 13.42 -16.39
C GLY A 51 5.49 12.61 -16.44
N PRO A 52 6.49 13.01 -17.25
CA PRO A 52 7.59 12.13 -17.64
C PRO A 52 8.54 11.82 -16.48
N LEU A 53 8.73 10.52 -16.26
CA LEU A 53 9.85 9.83 -15.57
C LEU A 53 10.83 10.75 -14.82
N ALA A 54 10.66 10.87 -13.50
CA ALA A 54 11.75 11.25 -12.62
C ALA A 54 12.10 10.08 -11.67
N ALA A 55 13.40 9.80 -11.60
CA ALA A 55 14.02 8.68 -10.91
C ALA A 55 13.66 8.59 -9.40
N PRO A 56 13.77 7.40 -8.78
CA PRO A 56 13.38 7.21 -7.39
C PRO A 56 14.40 7.81 -6.43
N GLU A 57 14.08 8.98 -5.86
CA GLU A 57 14.79 9.51 -4.70
C GLU A 57 14.29 8.82 -3.42
N GLY A 58 15.27 8.34 -2.65
CA GLY A 58 15.09 7.82 -1.31
C GLY A 58 14.43 8.87 -0.42
N GLY A 59 13.70 8.39 0.59
CA GLY A 59 13.04 9.29 1.53
C GLY A 59 12.07 8.53 2.38
N GLN A 60 12.47 8.32 3.62
CA GLN A 60 11.75 7.68 4.72
C GLN A 60 10.53 8.53 5.15
N GLN A 61 9.77 7.94 6.08
CA GLN A 61 8.86 8.55 7.08
C GLN A 61 7.37 8.31 6.82
N GLU A 62 6.73 7.46 7.64
CA GLU A 62 6.16 7.68 8.99
C GLU A 62 4.74 8.21 8.86
N GLU A 63 3.76 7.47 9.37
CA GLU A 63 2.47 8.01 9.82
C GLU A 63 1.94 7.04 10.89
N GLY A 64 2.20 7.39 12.15
CA GLY A 64 1.43 6.92 13.27
C GLY A 64 0.16 7.74 13.42
N VAL A 65 -0.94 7.07 13.75
CA VAL A 65 -1.99 7.50 14.69
C VAL A 65 -2.77 6.27 15.13
#